data_AF-A0A1S6PZY0-F1
#
_entry.id   AF-A0A1S6PZY0-F1
#
_cell.length_a   1.000
_cell.length_b   1.000
_cell.length_c   1.000
_cell.angle_alpha   90.00
_cell.angle_beta   90.00
_cell.angle_gamma   90.00
#
_symmetry.space_group_name_H-M   'P 1'
#
loop_
_entity.id
_entity.type
_entity.pdbx_description
1 polymer ?
#
loop_
_entity_poly.entity_id
_entity_poly.type
_entity_poly.pdbx_seq_one_letter_code
_entity_poly.pdbx_strand_id
1 'polypeptide(L)'
;IDCAEAIKKYSVGIKCATIAPDEKRVEEFKLKKMWKSPNGTIRNILGGPVFREAIICKNIPRLVTGWDKPIIIGRHAHADQYKATDFVVPGAGTLELIFKPAAGEPVIKHVVNEYKGPGVAIGMFNTDASIIDFAHSSFKYALDRKYPLYLSTKNTILKKYDGRFKDIFEEIYEREYKTQFEAAGIWYEHRLIDDMVAYAMKSE
;
A
#
# COMPACT_ATOMS: atom_id res chain seq x y z
N ILE A 1 10.35 -7.10 -17.75
CA ILE A 1 10.30 -8.31 -16.91
C ILE A 1 11.73 -8.72 -16.61
N ASP A 2 12.53 -8.91 -17.64
CA ASP A 2 13.95 -9.29 -17.55
C ASP A 2 14.76 -8.40 -16.59
N CYS A 3 14.55 -7.08 -16.63
CA CYS A 3 15.21 -6.17 -15.70
C CYS A 3 14.83 -6.42 -14.22
N ALA A 4 13.59 -6.83 -13.93
CA ALA A 4 13.17 -7.15 -12.57
C ALA A 4 13.78 -8.48 -12.10
N GLU A 5 13.86 -9.49 -12.99
CA GLU A 5 14.55 -10.76 -12.67
C GLU A 5 16.06 -10.57 -12.49
N ALA A 6 16.68 -9.67 -13.25
CA ALA A 6 18.06 -9.26 -13.03
C ALA A 6 18.24 -8.60 -11.65
N ILE A 7 17.33 -7.71 -11.24
CA ILE A 7 17.38 -7.12 -9.90
C ILE A 7 17.22 -8.18 -8.82
N LYS A 8 16.38 -9.21 -8.98
CA LYS A 8 16.33 -10.32 -8.02
C LYS A 8 17.68 -11.04 -7.90
N LYS A 9 18.34 -11.29 -9.04
CA LYS A 9 19.63 -11.98 -9.08
C LYS A 9 20.78 -11.17 -8.48
N TYR A 10 20.77 -9.85 -8.70
CA TYR A 10 21.89 -8.95 -8.33
C TYR A 10 21.56 -7.98 -7.19
N SER A 11 20.38 -8.12 -6.58
CA SER A 11 19.85 -7.38 -5.44
C SER A 11 19.57 -5.88 -5.63
N VAL A 12 20.30 -5.17 -6.51
CA VAL A 12 20.22 -3.71 -6.64
C VAL A 12 19.89 -3.30 -8.08
N GLY A 13 18.99 -2.33 -8.22
CA GLY A 13 18.67 -1.70 -9.50
C GLY A 13 18.45 -0.19 -9.36
N ILE A 14 19.03 0.58 -10.28
CA ILE A 14 18.82 2.03 -10.40
C ILE A 14 18.00 2.28 -11.66
N LYS A 15 16.89 2.99 -11.54
CA LYS A 15 15.91 3.14 -12.61
C LYS A 15 15.64 4.62 -12.93
N CYS A 16 15.71 4.96 -14.21
CA CYS A 16 15.25 6.25 -14.73
C CYS A 16 13.70 6.33 -14.76
N ALA A 17 13.17 7.55 -14.76
CA ALA A 17 11.74 7.78 -14.98
C ALA A 17 11.32 7.24 -16.37
N THR A 18 10.10 6.71 -16.45
CA THR A 18 9.58 6.07 -17.67
C THR A 18 8.14 6.47 -17.90
N ILE A 19 7.76 6.67 -19.16
CA ILE A 19 6.38 6.93 -19.59
C ILE A 19 5.52 5.69 -19.32
N ALA A 20 4.38 5.88 -18.66
CA ALA A 20 3.28 4.93 -18.66
C ALA A 20 2.24 5.49 -19.65
N PRO A 21 2.02 4.85 -20.81
CA PRO A 21 1.24 5.45 -21.89
C PRO A 21 -0.25 5.49 -21.57
N ASP A 22 -0.87 6.62 -21.90
CA ASP A 22 -2.32 6.82 -22.07
C ASP A 22 -2.66 6.84 -23.58
N GLU A 23 -3.92 7.11 -23.93
CA GLU A 23 -4.38 7.19 -25.33
C GLU A 23 -3.56 8.18 -26.15
N LYS A 24 -3.25 9.35 -25.57
CA LYS A 24 -2.45 10.39 -26.24
C LYS A 24 -1.03 9.91 -26.50
N ARG A 25 -0.40 9.21 -25.55
CA ARG A 25 0.94 8.64 -25.72
C ARG A 25 0.97 7.50 -26.74
N VAL A 26 -0.12 6.73 -26.88
CA VAL A 26 -0.23 5.71 -27.93
C VAL A 26 -0.19 6.35 -29.32
N GLU A 27 -0.92 7.44 -29.53
CA GLU A 27 -0.92 8.19 -30.78
C GLU A 27 0.43 8.87 -31.03
N GLU A 28 0.95 9.62 -30.05
CA GLU A 28 2.21 10.38 -30.15
C GLU A 28 3.39 9.48 -30.53
N PHE A 29 3.53 8.33 -29.87
CA PHE A 29 4.65 7.42 -30.07
C PHE A 29 4.34 6.26 -31.03
N LYS A 30 3.16 6.25 -31.66
CA LYS A 30 2.67 5.18 -32.55
C LYS A 30 2.84 3.79 -31.91
N LEU A 31 2.42 3.66 -30.66
CA LEU A 31 2.61 2.44 -29.88
C LEU A 31 1.70 1.32 -30.39
N LYS A 32 2.23 0.10 -30.46
CA LYS A 32 1.45 -1.09 -30.85
C LYS A 32 0.27 -1.37 -29.92
N LYS A 33 0.37 -0.94 -28.66
CA LYS A 33 -0.68 -1.02 -27.64
C LYS A 33 -0.35 -0.08 -26.49
N MET A 34 -1.34 0.17 -25.64
CA MET A 34 -1.15 0.84 -24.35
C MET A 34 -0.46 -0.12 -23.38
N TRP A 35 0.87 0.02 -23.25
CA TRP A 35 1.66 -0.83 -22.36
C TRP A 35 1.37 -0.55 -20.89
N LYS A 36 1.39 -1.60 -20.06
CA LYS A 36 1.31 -1.46 -18.60
C LYS A 36 2.53 -0.69 -18.08
N SER A 37 2.35 0.01 -16.96
CA SER A 37 3.44 0.75 -16.31
C SER A 37 4.64 -0.17 -16.01
N PRO A 38 5.87 0.20 -16.43
CA PRO A 38 7.08 -0.51 -16.05
C PRO A 38 7.27 -0.59 -14.53
N ASN A 39 6.89 0.48 -13.80
CA ASN A 39 6.98 0.52 -12.34
C ASN A 39 6.08 -0.55 -11.70
N GLY A 40 4.84 -0.66 -12.16
CA GLY A 40 3.89 -1.68 -11.66
C GLY A 40 4.38 -3.10 -11.95
N THR A 41 4.95 -3.31 -13.14
CA THR A 41 5.51 -4.62 -13.54
C THR A 41 6.69 -5.01 -12.65
N ILE A 42 7.65 -4.11 -12.43
CA ILE A 42 8.81 -4.38 -11.57
C ILE A 42 8.38 -4.66 -10.13
N ARG A 43 7.49 -3.83 -9.56
CA ARG A 43 6.98 -4.02 -8.19
C ARG A 43 6.24 -5.33 -7.99
N ASN A 44 5.42 -5.73 -8.97
CA ASN A 44 4.71 -7.02 -8.90
C ASN A 44 5.67 -8.21 -8.89
N ILE A 45 6.84 -8.07 -9.53
CA ILE A 45 7.86 -9.12 -9.61
C ILE A 45 8.74 -9.14 -8.36
N LEU A 46 9.20 -7.97 -7.90
CA LEU A 46 10.11 -7.84 -6.76
C LEU A 46 9.40 -7.95 -5.40
N GLY A 47 8.13 -7.52 -5.33
CA GLY A 47 7.43 -7.34 -4.07
C GLY A 47 8.00 -6.17 -3.23
N GLY A 48 7.55 -6.12 -1.97
CA GLY A 48 8.05 -5.17 -0.98
C GLY A 48 7.43 -3.75 -1.04
N PRO A 49 7.59 -2.96 0.03
CA PRO A 49 7.15 -1.58 0.06
C PRO A 49 8.02 -0.63 -0.77
N VAL A 50 7.47 0.55 -1.04
CA VAL A 50 8.21 1.67 -1.62
C VAL A 50 8.34 2.76 -0.57
N PHE A 51 9.57 3.03 -0.12
CA PHE A 51 9.86 4.15 0.76
C PHE A 51 10.12 5.42 -0.05
N ARG A 52 9.54 6.55 0.39
CA ARG A 52 9.74 7.88 -0.20
C ARG A 52 10.13 8.85 0.91
N GLU A 53 11.21 9.57 0.71
CA GLU A 53 11.78 10.52 1.66
C GLU A 53 12.10 11.83 0.93
N ALA A 54 11.86 12.96 1.58
CA ALA A 54 12.21 14.27 1.04
C ALA A 54 13.71 14.55 1.22
N ILE A 55 14.34 15.15 0.21
CA ILE A 55 15.70 15.69 0.33
C ILE A 55 15.57 17.13 0.85
N ILE A 56 16.00 17.36 2.09
CA ILE A 56 15.86 18.67 2.75
C ILE A 56 17.01 19.59 2.38
N CYS A 57 16.68 20.75 1.80
CA CYS A 57 17.63 21.82 1.50
C CYS A 57 17.42 22.98 2.46
N LYS A 58 18.47 23.39 3.20
CA LYS A 58 18.39 24.43 4.24
C LYS A 58 17.87 25.78 3.73
N ASN A 59 18.10 26.08 2.45
CA ASN A 59 17.75 27.35 1.80
C ASN A 59 16.41 27.30 1.05
N ILE A 60 15.67 26.20 1.10
CA ILE A 60 14.38 26.06 0.42
C ILE A 60 13.27 26.05 1.48
N PRO A 61 12.37 27.05 1.49
CA PRO A 61 11.24 27.07 2.41
C PRO A 61 10.29 25.91 2.12
N ARG A 62 9.67 25.38 3.17
CA ARG A 62 8.71 24.27 3.09
C ARG A 62 7.29 24.79 3.21
N LEU A 63 6.35 24.08 2.58
CA LEU A 63 4.92 24.42 2.65
C LEU A 63 4.38 24.32 4.08
N VAL A 64 4.78 23.27 4.79
CA VAL A 64 4.55 23.14 6.23
C VAL A 64 5.83 23.55 6.92
N THR A 65 5.79 24.70 7.57
CA THR A 65 6.99 25.36 8.11
C THR A 65 7.57 24.63 9.33
N GLY A 66 6.78 23.81 10.02
CA GLY A 66 7.22 23.04 11.19
C GLY A 66 8.02 21.78 10.86
N TRP A 67 7.98 21.28 9.61
CA TRP A 67 8.68 20.05 9.24
C TRP A 67 10.17 20.26 9.07
N ASP A 68 10.93 20.16 10.15
CA ASP A 68 12.38 20.30 10.13
C ASP A 68 13.09 18.96 9.83
N LYS A 69 12.40 17.84 10.03
CA LYS A 69 12.85 16.50 9.64
C LYS A 69 12.07 15.98 8.44
N PRO A 70 12.67 15.10 7.61
CA PRO A 70 11.96 14.47 6.52
C PRO A 70 10.92 13.48 7.05
N ILE A 71 9.71 13.51 6.48
CA ILE A 71 8.72 12.44 6.66
C ILE A 71 8.99 11.37 5.62
N ILE A 72 9.13 10.12 6.09
CA ILE A 72 9.32 8.95 5.24
C ILE A 72 7.99 8.22 5.08
N ILE A 73 7.52 8.05 3.85
CA ILE A 73 6.31 7.29 3.54
C ILE A 73 6.68 5.89 3.04
N GLY A 74 6.40 4.87 3.85
CA GLY A 74 6.41 3.48 3.44
C GLY A 74 5.09 3.10 2.79
N ARG A 75 5.06 2.97 1.46
CA ARG A 75 3.86 2.58 0.73
C ARG A 75 3.81 1.07 0.52
N HIS A 76 2.74 0.41 0.97
CA HIS A 76 2.43 -0.97 0.57
C HIS A 76 2.08 -1.00 -0.93
N ALA A 77 2.87 -1.74 -1.71
CA ALA A 77 2.80 -1.74 -3.16
C ALA A 77 2.16 -3.03 -3.71
N HIS A 78 1.17 -3.58 -3.00
CA HIS A 78 0.53 -4.84 -3.34
C HIS A 78 -0.99 -4.78 -3.23
N ALA A 79 -1.67 -5.32 -4.24
CA ALA A 79 -3.11 -5.54 -4.29
C ALA A 79 -3.95 -4.26 -4.03
N ASP A 80 -4.95 -4.33 -3.16
CA ASP A 80 -5.94 -3.26 -2.92
C ASP A 80 -6.50 -2.70 -4.24
N GLN A 81 -6.63 -1.38 -4.38
CA GLN A 81 -7.13 -0.75 -5.62
C GLN A 81 -6.23 -1.05 -6.83
N TYR A 82 -4.94 -1.36 -6.64
CA TYR A 82 -4.00 -1.59 -7.74
C TYR A 82 -4.16 -2.96 -8.41
N LYS A 83 -4.90 -3.90 -7.80
CA LYS A 83 -5.29 -5.18 -8.39
C LYS A 83 -6.79 -5.47 -8.19
N ALA A 84 -7.59 -4.43 -8.05
CA ALA A 84 -9.03 -4.55 -7.94
C ALA A 84 -9.65 -4.96 -9.28
N THR A 85 -10.87 -5.48 -9.21
CA THR A 85 -11.76 -5.64 -10.36
C THR A 85 -12.98 -4.77 -10.15
N ASP A 86 -13.28 -3.90 -11.10
CA ASP A 86 -14.40 -2.97 -11.08
C ASP A 86 -15.23 -3.08 -12.36
N PHE A 87 -16.50 -2.68 -12.27
CA PHE A 87 -17.40 -2.64 -13.42
C PHE A 87 -18.58 -1.69 -13.18
N VAL A 88 -19.22 -1.28 -14.28
CA VAL A 88 -20.47 -0.52 -14.26
C VAL A 88 -21.64 -1.49 -14.15
N VAL A 89 -22.47 -1.31 -13.12
CA VAL A 89 -23.71 -2.05 -12.92
C VAL A 89 -24.77 -1.45 -13.86
N PRO A 90 -25.35 -2.21 -14.81
CA PRO A 90 -26.19 -1.66 -15.86
C PRO A 90 -27.62 -1.33 -15.42
N GLY A 91 -28.09 -1.84 -14.27
CA GLY A 91 -29.47 -1.69 -13.80
C GLY A 91 -29.72 -2.36 -12.46
N ALA A 92 -30.99 -2.53 -12.09
CA ALA A 92 -31.37 -3.15 -10.82
C ALA A 92 -30.91 -4.61 -10.70
N GLY A 93 -30.53 -5.04 -9.49
CA GLY A 93 -30.04 -6.40 -9.22
C GLY A 93 -29.23 -6.51 -7.93
N THR A 94 -28.82 -7.72 -7.56
CA THR A 94 -28.06 -7.98 -6.32
C THR A 94 -26.57 -8.14 -6.61
N LEU A 95 -25.72 -7.45 -5.86
CA LEU A 95 -24.27 -7.65 -5.86
C LEU A 95 -23.86 -8.47 -4.65
N GLU A 96 -23.11 -9.54 -4.91
CA GLU A 96 -22.65 -10.49 -3.89
C GLU A 96 -21.14 -10.68 -3.99
N LEU A 97 -20.46 -10.77 -2.84
CA LEU A 97 -19.08 -11.21 -2.73
C LEU A 97 -19.06 -12.68 -2.31
N ILE A 98 -18.45 -13.53 -3.13
CA ILE A 98 -18.45 -14.98 -2.95
C ILE A 98 -17.00 -15.47 -2.89
N PHE A 99 -16.64 -16.15 -1.80
CA PHE A 99 -15.39 -16.88 -1.67
C PHE A 99 -15.68 -18.38 -1.65
N LYS A 100 -15.03 -19.12 -2.55
CA LYS A 100 -15.15 -20.58 -2.66
C LYS A 100 -13.88 -21.21 -2.09
N PRO A 101 -13.94 -21.82 -0.90
CA PRO A 101 -12.78 -22.51 -0.33
C PRO A 101 -12.31 -23.68 -1.20
N ALA A 102 -11.08 -24.14 -0.94
CA ALA A 102 -10.65 -25.46 -1.39
C ALA A 102 -11.53 -26.54 -0.74
N ALA A 103 -11.68 -27.69 -1.40
CA ALA A 103 -12.68 -28.72 -1.10
C ALA A 103 -12.88 -29.02 0.41
N GLY A 104 -14.15 -29.12 0.84
CA GLY A 104 -14.53 -29.53 2.20
C GLY A 104 -15.13 -28.43 3.08
N GLU A 105 -14.94 -27.15 2.71
CA GLU A 105 -15.48 -26.01 3.47
C GLU A 105 -16.67 -25.33 2.78
N PRO A 106 -17.62 -24.74 3.54
CA PRO A 106 -18.77 -24.07 2.98
C PRO A 106 -18.38 -22.78 2.25
N VAL A 107 -19.07 -22.51 1.13
CA VAL A 107 -18.93 -21.26 0.38
C VAL A 107 -19.27 -20.07 1.28
N ILE A 108 -18.39 -19.09 1.34
CA ILE A 108 -18.63 -17.83 2.06
C ILE A 108 -19.31 -16.86 1.09
N LYS A 109 -20.43 -16.30 1.50
CA LYS A 109 -21.25 -15.42 0.68
C LYS A 109 -21.70 -14.21 1.48
N HIS A 110 -21.51 -13.01 0.92
CA HIS A 110 -21.96 -11.75 1.49
C HIS A 110 -22.70 -10.93 0.44
N VAL A 111 -23.92 -10.50 0.75
CA VAL A 111 -24.61 -9.48 -0.06
C VAL A 111 -23.96 -8.13 0.21
N VAL A 112 -23.47 -7.48 -0.84
CA VAL A 112 -22.84 -6.16 -0.75
C VAL A 112 -23.88 -5.06 -0.87
N ASN A 113 -24.78 -5.17 -1.87
CA ASN A 113 -25.82 -4.19 -2.12
C ASN A 113 -26.95 -4.77 -2.98
N GLU A 114 -28.15 -4.23 -2.82
CA GLU A 114 -29.28 -4.41 -3.74
C GLU A 114 -29.48 -3.12 -4.57
N TYR A 115 -29.08 -3.17 -5.83
CA TYR A 115 -29.21 -2.05 -6.75
C TYR A 115 -30.66 -1.88 -7.20
N LYS A 116 -31.16 -0.65 -7.11
CA LYS A 116 -32.47 -0.24 -7.66
C LYS A 116 -32.38 0.36 -9.07
N GLY A 117 -31.17 0.51 -9.60
CA GLY A 117 -30.85 1.13 -10.89
C GLY A 117 -29.34 1.06 -11.18
N PRO A 118 -28.86 1.73 -12.23
CA PRO A 118 -27.45 1.69 -12.62
C PRO A 118 -26.51 2.17 -11.51
N GLY A 119 -25.26 1.71 -11.53
CA GLY A 119 -24.25 2.08 -10.54
C GLY A 119 -22.86 1.56 -10.88
N VAL A 120 -22.00 1.44 -9.87
CA VAL A 120 -20.64 0.89 -10.00
C VAL A 120 -20.35 -0.06 -8.86
N ALA A 121 -19.43 -1.00 -9.07
CA ALA A 121 -18.98 -1.94 -8.06
C ALA A 121 -17.47 -2.17 -8.20
N ILE A 122 -16.81 -2.47 -7.07
CA ILE A 122 -15.38 -2.80 -7.01
C ILE A 122 -15.16 -3.90 -5.98
N GLY A 123 -14.30 -4.87 -6.33
CA GLY A 123 -13.78 -5.88 -5.41
C GLY A 123 -12.26 -5.78 -5.33
N MET A 124 -11.72 -5.81 -4.12
CA MET A 124 -10.27 -5.79 -3.86
C MET A 124 -9.89 -6.79 -2.78
N PHE A 125 -8.59 -7.09 -2.68
CA PHE A 125 -8.06 -8.06 -1.75
C PHE A 125 -6.66 -7.66 -1.30
N ASN A 126 -6.20 -8.28 -0.22
CA ASN A 126 -4.80 -8.37 0.13
C ASN A 126 -4.52 -9.75 0.75
N THR A 127 -3.28 -10.01 1.13
CA THR A 127 -2.87 -11.32 1.67
C THR A 127 -2.01 -11.13 2.90
N ASP A 128 -2.21 -11.95 3.93
CA ASP A 128 -1.43 -11.89 5.17
C ASP A 128 0.08 -11.90 4.92
N ALA A 129 0.59 -12.78 4.04
CA ALA A 129 2.01 -12.84 3.69
C ALA A 129 2.57 -11.47 3.23
N SER A 130 1.84 -10.78 2.35
CA SER A 130 2.23 -9.45 1.86
C SER A 130 2.15 -8.36 2.95
N ILE A 131 1.20 -8.47 3.89
CA ILE A 131 1.07 -7.54 5.02
C ILE A 131 2.21 -7.76 6.02
N ILE A 132 2.55 -9.02 6.31
CA ILE A 132 3.66 -9.43 7.17
C ILE A 132 4.98 -8.90 6.60
N ASP A 133 5.24 -9.13 5.31
CA ASP A 133 6.43 -8.60 4.62
C ASP A 133 6.52 -7.07 4.70
N PHE A 134 5.37 -6.41 4.56
CA PHE A 134 5.28 -4.95 4.70
C PHE A 134 5.59 -4.48 6.12
N ALA A 135 5.07 -5.18 7.14
CA ALA A 135 5.34 -4.89 8.54
C ALA A 135 6.83 -5.03 8.86
N HIS A 136 7.45 -6.19 8.57
CA HIS A 136 8.88 -6.39 8.80
C HIS A 136 9.75 -5.37 8.10
N SER A 137 9.43 -5.05 6.83
CA SER A 137 10.17 -4.04 6.07
C SER A 137 10.07 -2.66 6.73
N SER A 138 8.89 -2.29 7.21
CA SER A 138 8.64 -1.00 7.86
C SER A 138 9.35 -0.89 9.21
N PHE A 139 9.27 -1.92 10.05
CA PHE A 139 9.96 -1.95 11.34
C PHE A 139 11.48 -1.92 11.20
N LYS A 140 12.05 -2.73 10.28
CA LYS A 140 13.49 -2.74 10.01
C LYS A 140 13.97 -1.39 9.51
N TYR A 141 13.23 -0.77 8.60
CA TYR A 141 13.58 0.55 8.06
C TYR A 141 13.49 1.64 9.14
N ALA A 142 12.46 1.61 9.99
CA ALA A 142 12.32 2.55 11.11
C ALA A 142 13.47 2.43 12.12
N LEU A 143 13.89 1.21 12.48
CA LEU A 143 15.05 0.96 13.35
C LEU A 143 16.35 1.48 12.75
N ASP A 144 16.61 1.17 11.47
CA ASP A 144 17.81 1.63 10.76
C ASP A 144 17.89 3.16 10.71
N ARG A 145 16.75 3.81 10.42
CA ARG A 145 16.65 5.27 10.40
C ARG A 145 16.58 5.91 11.78
N LYS A 146 16.25 5.14 12.83
CA LYS A 146 15.91 5.61 14.18
C LYS A 146 14.75 6.61 14.19
N TYR A 147 13.67 6.28 13.47
CA TYR A 147 12.43 7.06 13.43
C TYR A 147 11.30 6.29 14.12
N PRO A 148 10.36 6.98 14.81
CA PRO A 148 9.11 6.35 15.19
C PRO A 148 8.33 5.90 13.95
N LEU A 149 7.57 4.81 14.09
CA LEU A 149 6.76 4.24 13.00
C LEU A 149 5.28 4.43 13.28
N TYR A 150 4.55 4.91 12.27
CA TYR A 150 3.10 5.00 12.30
C TYR A 150 2.48 4.16 11.19
N LEU A 151 1.57 3.26 11.55
CA LEU A 151 0.66 2.64 10.59
C LEU A 151 -0.67 3.39 10.65
N SER A 152 -1.22 3.74 9.48
CA SER A 152 -2.54 4.37 9.41
C SER A 152 -3.52 3.57 8.58
N THR A 153 -4.72 3.36 9.12
CA THR A 153 -5.83 2.64 8.45
C THR A 153 -7.17 3.28 8.77
N LYS A 154 -8.28 2.76 8.22
CA LYS A 154 -9.65 3.12 8.59
C LYS A 154 -10.39 1.91 9.18
N ASN A 155 -9.75 1.19 10.12
CA ASN A 155 -10.28 -0.03 10.73
C ASN A 155 -11.59 0.14 11.52
N THR A 156 -11.97 1.36 11.91
CA THR A 156 -13.32 1.60 12.49
C THR A 156 -14.45 1.40 11.48
N ILE A 157 -14.15 1.59 10.19
CA ILE A 157 -15.07 1.39 9.06
C ILE A 157 -14.84 0.01 8.43
N LEU A 158 -13.59 -0.27 8.01
CA LEU A 158 -13.19 -1.54 7.42
C LEU A 158 -12.73 -2.52 8.50
N LYS A 159 -13.65 -2.89 9.39
CA LYS A 159 -13.34 -3.66 10.62
C LYS A 159 -12.55 -4.94 10.41
N LYS A 160 -12.85 -5.69 9.35
CA LYS A 160 -12.15 -6.94 9.03
C LYS A 160 -10.90 -6.70 8.16
N TYR A 161 -11.02 -5.88 7.12
CA TYR A 161 -9.95 -5.67 6.15
C TYR A 161 -8.78 -4.88 6.75
N ASP A 162 -9.05 -3.65 7.19
CA ASP A 162 -8.05 -2.78 7.81
C ASP A 162 -7.71 -3.22 9.23
N GLY A 163 -8.64 -3.91 9.91
CA GLY A 163 -8.37 -4.59 11.17
C GLY A 163 -7.25 -5.61 11.02
N ARG A 164 -7.24 -6.39 9.93
CA ARG A 164 -6.19 -7.38 9.70
C ARG A 164 -4.80 -6.77 9.56
N PHE A 165 -4.68 -5.61 8.92
CA PHE A 165 -3.42 -4.85 8.87
C PHE A 165 -2.96 -4.42 10.26
N LYS A 166 -3.88 -3.83 11.04
CA LYS A 166 -3.59 -3.40 12.42
C LYS A 166 -3.11 -4.59 13.26
N ASP A 167 -3.86 -5.69 13.26
CA ASP A 167 -3.60 -6.85 14.10
C ASP A 167 -2.24 -7.49 13.75
N ILE A 168 -1.93 -7.65 12.46
CA ILE A 168 -0.64 -8.22 12.02
C ILE A 168 0.53 -7.33 12.45
N PHE A 169 0.43 -6.01 12.27
CA PHE A 169 1.51 -5.10 12.67
C PHE A 169 1.70 -5.09 14.18
N GLU A 170 0.61 -5.09 14.96
CA GLU A 170 0.66 -5.13 16.42
C GLU A 170 1.30 -6.43 16.92
N GLU A 171 0.87 -7.57 16.39
CA GLU A 171 1.40 -8.89 16.76
C GLU A 171 2.91 -8.98 16.50
N ILE A 172 3.35 -8.54 15.31
CA ILE A 172 4.76 -8.53 14.93
C ILE A 172 5.56 -7.56 15.80
N TYR A 173 5.02 -6.37 16.08
CA TYR A 173 5.69 -5.39 16.92
C TYR A 173 5.95 -5.94 18.32
N GLU A 174 4.91 -6.40 19.00
CA GLU A 174 4.97 -6.91 20.37
C GLU A 174 5.87 -8.15 20.47
N ARG A 175 5.80 -9.05 19.49
CA ARG A 175 6.59 -10.29 19.50
C ARG A 175 8.07 -10.08 19.19
N GLU A 176 8.41 -9.19 18.26
CA GLU A 176 9.74 -9.18 17.63
C GLU A 176 10.49 -7.85 17.73
N TYR A 177 9.79 -6.72 17.78
CA TYR A 177 10.42 -5.40 17.58
C TYR A 177 10.37 -4.47 18.79
N LYS A 178 9.42 -4.66 19.72
CA LYS A 178 9.21 -3.77 20.86
C LYS A 178 10.47 -3.47 21.65
N THR A 179 11.20 -4.49 22.10
CA THR A 179 12.44 -4.30 22.87
C THR A 179 13.51 -3.55 22.07
N GLN A 180 13.58 -3.75 20.75
CA GLN A 180 14.53 -3.05 19.88
C GLN A 180 14.16 -1.56 19.72
N PHE A 181 12.87 -1.28 19.58
CA PHE A 181 12.33 0.08 19.50
C PHE A 181 12.54 0.85 20.81
N GLU A 182 12.23 0.22 21.94
CA GLU A 182 12.45 0.77 23.28
C GLU A 182 13.94 1.07 23.53
N ALA A 183 14.83 0.15 23.15
CA ALA A 183 16.28 0.35 23.26
C ALA A 183 16.80 1.49 22.35
N ALA A 184 16.13 1.74 21.23
CA ALA A 184 16.44 2.84 20.33
C ALA A 184 15.73 4.16 20.69
N GLY A 185 14.87 4.18 21.71
CA GLY A 185 14.11 5.36 22.13
C GLY A 185 13.04 5.80 21.13
N ILE A 186 12.55 4.87 20.31
CA ILE A 186 11.48 5.10 19.32
C ILE A 186 10.29 4.17 19.60
N TRP A 187 9.16 4.42 18.96
CA TRP A 187 7.91 3.67 19.19
C TRP A 187 7.20 3.33 17.87
N TYR A 188 6.26 2.40 17.97
CA TYR A 188 5.27 2.12 16.95
C TYR A 188 3.89 2.54 17.45
N GLU A 189 3.08 3.13 16.57
CA GLU A 189 1.69 3.46 16.86
C GLU A 189 0.78 3.21 15.65
N HIS A 190 -0.36 2.56 15.89
CA HIS A 190 -1.46 2.55 14.93
C HIS A 190 -2.35 3.79 15.13
N ARG A 191 -2.67 4.50 14.04
CA ARG A 191 -3.61 5.63 14.02
C ARG A 191 -4.70 5.46 12.98
N LEU A 192 -5.84 6.11 13.19
CA LEU A 192 -6.81 6.28 12.11
C LEU A 192 -6.26 7.25 11.07
N ILE A 193 -6.48 6.98 9.78
CA ILE A 193 -5.88 7.76 8.69
C ILE A 193 -6.23 9.25 8.73
N ASP A 194 -7.44 9.61 9.14
CA ASP A 194 -7.88 10.99 9.33
C ASP A 194 -7.17 11.69 10.50
N ASP A 195 -6.94 10.99 11.59
CA ASP A 195 -6.12 11.51 12.70
C ASP A 195 -4.64 11.63 12.29
N MET A 196 -4.11 10.62 11.60
CA MET A 196 -2.71 10.60 11.16
C MET A 196 -2.36 11.77 10.26
N VAL A 197 -3.21 12.12 9.29
CA VAL A 197 -2.94 13.27 8.41
C VAL A 197 -3.02 14.59 9.17
N ALA A 198 -3.92 14.72 10.16
CA ALA A 198 -3.99 15.90 11.00
C ALA A 198 -2.78 16.03 11.94
N TYR A 199 -2.34 14.91 12.51
CA TYR A 199 -1.13 14.83 13.33
C TYR A 199 0.12 15.19 12.51
N ALA A 200 0.26 14.63 11.29
CA ALA A 200 1.39 14.91 10.41
C ALA A 200 1.50 16.41 10.08
N MET A 201 0.40 17.13 9.89
CA MET A 201 0.45 18.57 9.63
C MET A 201 0.97 19.42 10.79
N LYS A 202 0.99 18.87 12.01
CA LYS A 202 1.45 19.53 13.23
C LYS A 202 2.77 18.96 13.76
N SER A 203 3.33 17.95 13.11
CA SER A 203 4.59 17.33 13.53
C SER A 203 5.80 18.19 13.18
N GLU A 204 6.96 17.78 13.71
CA GLU A 204 8.27 18.40 13.47
C GLU A 204 9.17 17.52 12.59
#